data_AF-X1KP94-F1
#
_entry.id   AF-X1KP94-F1
#
_cell.length_a   1.000
_cell.length_b   1.000
_cell.length_c   1.000
_cell.angle_alpha   90.00
_cell.angle_beta   90.00
_cell.angle_gamma   90.00
#
_symmetry.space_group_name_H-M   'P 1'
#
loop_
_entity.id
_entity.type
_entity.pdbx_description
1 polymer ?
#
loop_
_entity_poly.entity_id
_entity_poly.type
_entity_poly.pdbx_seq_one_letter_code
_entity_poly.pdbx_strand_id
1 'polypeptide(L)'
;MKVGVFMALFSQKTLGEALDYVQKTGLEAVEVSTGNYPGDAHCKIDELLDSKEALKRFKEEFKKRNIEISALSCHGNPLHPEESIARNHREITRKTFVLA
;
A
#
# COMPACT_ATOMS: atom_id res chain seq x y z
N MET A 1 -16.23 10.00 -12.92
CA MET A 1 -15.15 8.99 -13.08
C MET A 1 -14.03 9.40 -12.13
N LYS A 2 -13.57 8.51 -11.25
CA LYS A 2 -12.51 8.84 -10.30
C LYS A 2 -11.14 8.72 -10.96
N VAL A 3 -10.21 9.61 -10.60
CA VAL A 3 -8.80 9.53 -11.00
C VAL A 3 -7.96 9.17 -9.78
N GLY A 4 -7.07 8.20 -9.94
CA GLY A 4 -6.19 7.73 -8.88
C GLY A 4 -4.71 7.80 -9.24
N VAL A 5 -3.87 7.66 -8.22
CA VAL A 5 -2.40 7.66 -8.35
C VAL A 5 -1.77 6.50 -7.60
N PHE A 6 -0.71 5.95 -8.18
CA PHE A 6 0.12 4.96 -7.52
C PHE A 6 1.10 5.63 -6.53
N MET A 7 0.97 5.30 -5.24
CA MET A 7 1.66 6.01 -4.17
C MET A 7 3.16 5.67 -4.00
N ALA A 8 3.70 4.70 -4.73
CA ALA A 8 5.12 4.35 -4.66
C ALA A 8 6.06 5.55 -4.91
N LEU A 9 5.62 6.52 -5.73
CA LEU A 9 6.36 7.74 -6.03
C LEU A 9 6.46 8.74 -4.86
N PHE A 10 5.73 8.47 -3.77
CA PHE A 10 5.71 9.28 -2.55
C PHE A 10 6.39 8.59 -1.37
N SER A 11 7.23 7.58 -1.60
CA SER A 11 7.89 6.77 -0.55
C SER A 11 8.80 7.59 0.40
N GLN A 12 9.24 8.77 -0.03
CA GLN A 12 9.98 9.76 0.75
C GLN A 12 9.10 10.62 1.67
N LYS A 13 7.78 10.47 1.61
CA LYS A 13 6.79 11.16 2.44
C LYS A 13 6.16 10.18 3.41
N THR A 14 5.78 10.67 4.59
CA THR A 14 4.88 9.93 5.47
C THR A 14 3.53 9.69 4.78
N LEU A 15 2.75 8.70 5.24
CA LEU A 15 1.41 8.43 4.71
C LEU A 15 0.53 9.69 4.73
N GLY A 16 0.54 10.44 5.84
CA GLY A 16 -0.22 11.67 5.99
C GLY A 16 0.15 12.73 4.95
N GLU A 17 1.45 13.04 4.83
CA GLU A 17 1.94 14.03 3.86
C GLU A 17 1.64 13.63 2.40
N ALA A 18 1.74 12.33 2.08
CA ALA A 18 1.42 11.82 0.75
C ALA A 18 -0.07 11.98 0.47
N LEU A 19 -0.94 11.59 1.40
CA LEU A 19 -2.40 11.72 1.22
C LEU A 19 -2.87 13.18 1.21
N ASP A 20 -2.26 14.06 2.02
CA ASP A 20 -2.53 15.51 1.98
C ASP A 20 -2.20 16.08 0.58
N TYR A 21 -1.08 15.65 0.00
CA TYR A 21 -0.70 16.03 -1.36
C TYR A 21 -1.71 15.51 -2.40
N VAL A 22 -2.07 14.23 -2.33
CA VAL A 22 -3.07 13.61 -3.23
C VAL A 22 -4.40 14.36 -3.17
N GLN A 23 -4.92 14.63 -1.97
CA GLN A 23 -6.15 15.38 -1.78
C GLN A 23 -6.06 16.78 -2.39
N LYS A 24 -4.95 17.49 -2.16
CA LYS A 24 -4.72 18.85 -2.70
C LYS A 24 -4.71 18.88 -4.24
N THR A 25 -4.28 17.80 -4.88
CA THR A 25 -4.28 17.68 -6.35
C THR A 25 -5.66 17.34 -6.94
N GLY A 26 -6.67 17.12 -6.11
CA GLY A 26 -8.03 16.76 -6.55
C GLY A 26 -8.19 15.28 -6.95
N LEU A 27 -7.21 14.44 -6.61
CA LEU A 27 -7.28 13.00 -6.83
C LEU A 27 -8.14 12.34 -5.74
N GLU A 28 -8.88 11.32 -6.14
CA GLU A 28 -9.92 10.70 -5.29
C GLU A 28 -9.58 9.25 -4.91
N ALA A 29 -8.57 8.66 -5.53
CA ALA A 29 -8.19 7.28 -5.32
C ALA A 29 -6.66 7.09 -5.28
N VAL A 30 -6.23 6.04 -4.60
CA VAL A 30 -4.82 5.66 -4.52
C VAL A 30 -4.64 4.16 -4.70
N GLU A 31 -3.48 3.79 -5.22
CA GLU A 31 -2.94 2.44 -5.15
C GLU A 31 -1.78 2.44 -4.14
N VAL A 32 -1.84 1.57 -3.14
CA VAL A 32 -0.88 1.52 -2.03
C VAL A 32 0.03 0.31 -2.17
N SER A 33 1.35 0.51 -2.06
CA SER A 33 2.33 -0.57 -2.13
C SER A 33 2.41 -1.32 -0.80
N THR A 34 2.32 -2.65 -0.85
CA THR A 34 2.39 -3.53 0.33
C THR A 34 3.75 -4.21 0.52
N GLY A 35 4.71 -4.00 -0.38
CA GLY A 35 6.04 -4.60 -0.37
C GLY A 35 6.58 -4.92 -1.76
N ASN A 36 7.51 -5.88 -1.84
CA ASN A 36 8.22 -6.28 -3.07
C ASN A 36 8.98 -5.11 -3.72
N TYR A 37 9.03 -5.02 -5.05
CA TYR A 37 9.82 -4.00 -5.74
C TYR A 37 9.39 -2.55 -5.42
N PRO A 38 8.08 -2.23 -5.29
CA PRO A 38 7.64 -0.90 -4.89
C PRO A 38 7.94 -0.54 -3.43
N GLY A 39 8.26 -1.51 -2.59
CA GLY A 39 8.44 -1.32 -1.15
C GLY A 39 7.12 -1.14 -0.39
N ASP A 40 7.22 -0.73 0.86
CA ASP A 40 6.14 -0.74 1.85
C ASP A 40 6.02 0.58 2.63
N ALA A 41 6.49 1.69 2.04
CA ALA A 41 6.68 2.97 2.74
C ALA A 41 5.43 3.46 3.49
N HIS A 42 4.25 3.17 2.96
CA HIS A 42 2.97 3.61 3.52
C HIS A 42 2.12 2.49 4.12
N CYS A 43 2.51 1.22 3.96
CA CYS A 43 1.71 0.07 4.37
C CYS A 43 2.59 -1.02 4.98
N LYS A 44 2.76 -0.97 6.30
CA LYS A 44 3.47 -1.99 7.08
C LYS A 44 2.59 -3.22 7.27
N ILE A 45 2.58 -4.09 6.25
CA ILE A 45 1.57 -5.15 6.11
C ILE A 45 1.46 -6.08 7.32
N ASP A 46 2.59 -6.44 7.94
CA ASP A 46 2.59 -7.31 9.11
C ASP A 46 1.90 -6.65 10.31
N GLU A 47 2.20 -5.37 10.58
CA GLU A 47 1.53 -4.60 11.64
C GLU A 47 0.02 -4.52 11.40
N LEU A 48 -0.40 -4.32 10.14
CA LEU A 48 -1.80 -4.20 9.78
C LEU A 48 -2.56 -5.53 9.88
N LEU A 49 -1.90 -6.67 9.58
CA LEU A 49 -2.49 -7.99 9.71
C LEU A 49 -2.58 -8.45 11.17
N ASP A 50 -1.61 -8.06 12.00
CA ASP A 50 -1.54 -8.48 13.41
C ASP A 50 -2.39 -7.62 14.36
N SER A 51 -2.79 -6.40 13.95
CA SER A 51 -3.61 -5.50 14.79
C SER A 51 -4.80 -4.90 14.03
N LYS A 52 -6.01 -5.24 14.50
CA LYS A 52 -7.26 -4.64 14.02
C LYS A 52 -7.30 -3.13 14.26
N GLU A 53 -6.72 -2.66 15.36
CA GLU A 53 -6.63 -1.24 15.70
C GLU A 53 -5.68 -0.50 14.75
N ALA A 54 -4.54 -1.11 14.39
CA ALA A 54 -3.63 -0.54 13.38
C ALA A 54 -4.30 -0.46 12.01
N LEU A 55 -4.97 -1.54 11.57
CA LEU A 55 -5.73 -1.54 10.32
C LEU A 55 -6.84 -0.49 10.31
N LYS A 56 -7.55 -0.31 11.43
CA LYS A 56 -8.57 0.73 11.56
C LYS A 56 -7.97 2.12 11.41
N ARG A 57 -6.89 2.44 12.13
CA ARG A 57 -6.20 3.73 12.01
C ARG A 57 -5.70 3.99 10.60
N PHE A 58 -5.12 2.97 9.96
CA PHE A 58 -4.68 3.03 8.57
C PHE A 58 -5.83 3.41 7.64
N LYS A 59 -6.96 2.70 7.69
CA LYS A 59 -8.16 3.01 6.87
C LYS A 59 -8.74 4.40 7.17
N GLU A 60 -8.69 4.85 8.42
CA GLU A 60 -9.16 6.17 8.82
C GLU A 60 -8.36 7.31 8.17
N GLU A 61 -7.05 7.16 7.92
CA GLU A 61 -6.24 8.20 7.27
C GLU A 61 -6.72 8.54 5.85
N PHE A 62 -7.17 7.54 5.09
CA PHE A 62 -7.76 7.73 3.76
C PHE A 62 -9.17 8.32 3.87
N LYS A 63 -10.00 7.78 4.78
CA LYS A 63 -11.38 8.24 4.99
C LYS A 63 -11.46 9.72 5.38
N LYS A 64 -10.59 10.18 6.29
CA LYS A 64 -10.52 11.59 6.71
C LYS A 64 -10.29 12.55 5.54
N ARG A 65 -9.67 12.06 4.46
CA ARG A 65 -9.34 12.84 3.26
C ARG A 65 -10.25 12.58 2.08
N ASN A 66 -11.29 11.75 2.26
CA ASN A 66 -12.17 11.29 1.19
C ASN A 66 -11.42 10.63 0.02
N ILE A 67 -10.35 9.90 0.33
CA ILE A 67 -9.55 9.13 -0.64
C ILE A 67 -9.94 7.66 -0.56
N GLU A 68 -10.17 7.04 -1.72
CA GLU A 68 -10.42 5.60 -1.85
C GLU A 68 -9.10 4.83 -2.03
N ILE A 69 -8.95 3.69 -1.33
CA ILE A 69 -7.91 2.72 -1.69
C ILE A 69 -8.49 1.87 -2.82
N SER A 70 -8.10 2.17 -4.06
CA SER A 70 -8.59 1.49 -5.25
C SER A 70 -7.87 0.17 -5.53
N ALA A 71 -6.62 0.04 -5.06
CA ALA A 71 -5.82 -1.16 -5.24
C ALA A 71 -4.70 -1.26 -4.18
N LEU A 72 -4.28 -2.50 -3.94
CA LEU A 72 -3.05 -2.82 -3.23
C LEU A 72 -2.07 -3.42 -4.22
N SER A 73 -0.85 -2.91 -4.26
CA SER A 73 0.18 -3.35 -5.19
C SER A 73 1.26 -4.15 -4.49
N CYS A 74 1.67 -5.25 -5.13
CA CYS A 74 2.70 -6.15 -4.64
C CYS A 74 3.61 -6.61 -5.79
N HIS A 75 4.03 -5.69 -6.65
CA HIS A 75 4.80 -6.00 -7.85
C HIS A 75 6.11 -6.71 -7.48
N GLY A 76 6.22 -7.98 -7.84
CA GLY A 76 7.32 -8.85 -7.47
C GLY A 76 7.52 -9.97 -8.47
N ASN A 77 8.56 -10.77 -8.25
CA ASN A 77 8.81 -12.00 -9.00
C ASN A 77 8.73 -13.23 -8.07
N PRO A 78 7.54 -13.82 -7.88
CA PRO A 78 7.32 -15.07 -7.15
C PRO A 78 8.06 -16.30 -7.73
N LEU A 79 8.54 -16.20 -8.97
CA LEU A 79 9.23 -17.27 -9.72
C LEU A 79 10.72 -16.96 -9.93
N HIS A 80 11.28 -16.04 -9.14
CA HIS A 80 12.68 -15.65 -9.26
C HIS A 80 13.62 -16.85 -9.07
N PRO A 81 14.72 -16.98 -9.84
CA PRO A 81 15.66 -18.11 -9.70
C PRO A 81 16.36 -18.14 -8.33
N GLU A 82 16.52 -16.97 -7.71
CA GLU A 82 17.01 -16.88 -6.33
C GLU A 82 15.88 -17.13 -5.33
N GLU A 83 15.94 -18.27 -4.62
CA GLU A 83 14.85 -18.78 -3.79
C GLU A 83 14.47 -17.85 -2.62
N SER A 84 15.42 -17.07 -2.08
CA SER A 84 15.11 -16.06 -1.05
C SER A 84 14.18 -14.98 -1.60
N ILE A 85 14.46 -14.47 -2.81
CA ILE A 85 13.63 -13.48 -3.48
C ILE A 85 12.26 -14.07 -3.81
N ALA A 86 12.21 -15.27 -4.40
CA ALA A 86 10.96 -15.93 -4.76
C ALA A 86 10.06 -16.19 -3.55
N ARG A 87 10.64 -16.63 -2.42
CA ARG A 87 9.88 -16.85 -1.17
C ARG A 87 9.34 -15.55 -0.60
N ASN A 88 10.19 -14.54 -0.45
CA ASN A 88 9.78 -13.24 0.09
C ASN A 88 8.67 -12.62 -0.75
N HIS A 89 8.80 -12.64 -2.08
CA HIS A 89 7.77 -12.09 -2.97
C HIS A 89 6.45 -12.87 -2.92
N ARG A 90 6.50 -14.21 -2.86
CA ARG A 90 5.31 -15.05 -2.66
C ARG A 90 4.60 -14.72 -1.36
N GLU A 91 5.35 -14.53 -0.28
CA GLU A 91 4.80 -14.22 1.04
C GLU A 91 4.06 -12.87 1.04
N ILE A 92 4.70 -11.81 0.54
CA ILE A 92 4.06 -10.48 0.44
C ILE A 92 2.81 -10.53 -0.43
N THR A 93 2.84 -11.23 -1.56
CA THR A 93 1.64 -11.41 -2.40
C THR A 93 0.51 -12.11 -1.64
N ARG A 94 0.79 -13.19 -0.90
CA ARG A 94 -0.23 -13.87 -0.09
C ARG A 94 -0.77 -12.96 1.02
N LYS A 95 0.09 -12.26 1.76
CA LYS A 95 -0.32 -11.30 2.80
C LYS A 95 -1.18 -10.19 2.21
N THR A 96 -0.86 -9.72 1.01
CA THR A 96 -1.65 -8.70 0.30
C THR A 96 -3.07 -9.17 0.04
N PHE A 97 -3.26 -10.45 -0.33
CA PHE A 97 -4.59 -11.04 -0.50
C PHE A 97 -5.36 -11.19 0.82
N VAL A 98 -4.68 -11.37 1.95
CA VAL A 98 -5.33 -11.44 3.27
C VAL A 98 -5.72 -10.04 3.75
N LEU A 99 -4.94 -9.02 3.41
CA LEU A 99 -5.20 -7.63 3.80
C LEU A 99 -6.37 -7.00 3.03
N ALA A 100 -6.55 -7.40 1.76
CA ALA A 100 -7.60 -6.92 0.85
C ALA A 100 -9.00 -7.41 1.27
#